data_AF-A0A2M7BS44-F1
#
_entry.id   AF-A0A2M7BS44-F1
#
_cell.length_a   1.000
_cell.length_b   1.000
_cell.length_c   1.000
_cell.angle_alpha   90.00
_cell.angle_beta   90.00
_cell.angle_gamma   90.00
#
_symmetry.space_group_name_H-M   'P 1'
#
loop_
_entity.id
_entity.type
_entity.pdbx_description
1 polymer ?
#
loop_
_entity_poly.entity_id
_entity_poly.type
_entity_poly.pdbx_seq_one_letter_code
_entity_poly.pdbx_strand_id
1 'polypeptide(L)' 'DVVVDFEGVVVLTPSWADEFLTPLHSRFINRVKLVNTDNASVAATLAILK' A
#
# COMPACT_ATOMS: atom_id res chain seq x y z
N ASP A 1 10.42 5.05 10.97
CA ASP A 1 9.76 4.29 9.89
C ASP A 1 8.26 4.47 9.96
N VAL A 2 7.61 4.58 8.82
CA VAL A 2 6.14 4.55 8.67
C VAL A 2 5.76 3.13 8.26
N VAL A 3 4.80 2.54 8.97
CA VAL A 3 4.29 1.21 8.67
C VAL A 3 2.83 1.36 8.23
N VAL A 4 2.54 0.83 7.03
CA VAL A 4 1.18 0.70 6.51
C VAL A 4 0.80 -0.76 6.65
N ASP A 5 -0.20 -1.01 7.50
CA ASP A 5 -0.69 -2.34 7.83
C ASP A 5 -2.02 -2.59 7.12
N PHE A 6 -2.08 -3.68 6.35
CA PHE A 6 -3.27 -4.11 5.63
C PHE A 6 -4.08 -5.19 6.37
N GLU A 7 -3.80 -5.47 7.64
CA GLU A 7 -4.61 -6.38 8.46
C GLU A 7 -6.08 -5.93 8.48
N GLY A 8 -7.00 -6.87 8.25
CA GLY A 8 -8.44 -6.61 8.20
C GLY A 8 -8.94 -5.93 6.92
N VAL A 9 -8.06 -5.55 5.99
CA VAL A 9 -8.47 -5.04 4.67
C VAL A 9 -9.02 -6.19 3.84
N VAL A 10 -10.27 -6.06 3.39
CA VAL A 10 -10.94 -7.05 2.54
C VAL A 10 -10.69 -6.75 1.06
N VAL A 11 -10.82 -5.48 0.66
CA VAL A 11 -10.61 -4.98 -0.71
C VAL A 11 -9.77 -3.71 -0.66
N LEU A 12 -8.74 -3.65 -1.50
CA LEU A 12 -7.95 -2.45 -1.77
C LEU A 12 -8.18 -2.05 -3.22
N THR A 13 -8.65 -0.82 -3.45
CA THR A 13 -8.86 -0.30 -4.81
C THR A 13 -7.59 0.38 -5.33
N PRO A 14 -7.24 0.21 -6.62
CA PRO A 14 -6.04 0.81 -7.19
C PRO A 14 -5.98 2.33 -7.08
N SER A 15 -7.09 3.02 -7.30
CA SER A 15 -7.14 4.48 -7.22
C SER A 15 -6.88 4.99 -5.79
N TRP A 16 -7.43 4.33 -4.78
CA TRP A 16 -7.20 4.72 -3.39
C TRP A 16 -5.75 4.45 -2.98
N ALA A 17 -5.20 3.31 -3.41
CA ALA A 17 -3.83 2.95 -3.11
C ALA A 17 -2.82 3.91 -3.76
N ASP A 18 -3.05 4.35 -5.01
CA ASP A 18 -2.23 5.40 -5.64
C ASP A 18 -2.36 6.74 -4.90
N GLU A 19 -3.60 7.18 -4.63
CA GLU A 19 -3.87 8.45 -3.95
C GLU A 19 -3.22 8.51 -2.55
N PHE A 20 -3.16 7.38 -1.84
CA PHE A 20 -2.60 7.32 -0.49
C PHE A 20 -1.10 7.01 -0.47
N LEU A 21 -0.63 5.99 -1.19
CA LEU A 21 0.76 5.50 -1.07
C LEU A 21 1.74 6.39 -1.82
N THR A 22 1.39 6.94 -2.97
CA THR A 22 2.28 7.79 -3.77
C THR A 22 2.80 9.02 -3.01
N PRO A 23 1.96 9.84 -2.35
CA PRO A 23 2.45 10.95 -1.54
C PRO A 23 3.17 10.47 -0.26
N LEU A 24 2.79 9.31 0.30
CA LEU A 24 3.44 8.74 1.47
C LEU A 24 4.89 8.35 1.17
N HIS A 25 5.13 7.64 0.06
CA HIS A 25 6.47 7.27 -0.41
C HIS A 25 7.29 8.51 -0.76
N SER A 26 6.68 9.51 -1.40
CA SER A 26 7.36 10.76 -1.76
C SER A 26 7.82 11.55 -0.54
N ARG A 27 7.00 11.61 0.52
CA ARG A 27 7.31 12.35 1.75
C ARG A 27 8.29 11.62 2.66
N PHE A 28 8.21 10.30 2.70
CA PHE A 28 8.98 9.46 3.62
C PHE A 28 9.94 8.53 2.87
N ILE A 29 10.62 9.07 1.84
CA ILE A 29 11.59 8.39 0.96
C ILE A 29 12.31 7.24 1.68
N ASN A 30 12.11 6.01 1.20
CA ASN A 30 12.69 4.76 1.70
C ASN A 30 12.41 4.40 3.18
N ARG A 31 11.42 5.03 3.80
CA ARG A 31 11.02 4.80 5.21
C ARG A 31 9.57 4.33 5.34
N VAL A 32 8.93 3.90 4.26
CA VAL A 32 7.60 3.28 4.26
C VAL A 32 7.75 1.78 4.13
N LYS A 33 7.15 1.03 5.07
CA LYS A 33 7.06 -0.44 5.04
C LYS A 33 5.60 -0.85 4.90
N LEU A 34 5.34 -1.78 4.00
CA LEU A 34 4.03 -2.39 3.80
C LEU A 34 4.03 -3.75 4.48
N VAL A 35 3.04 -4.05 5.32
CA VAL A 35 2.92 -5.33 6.05
C VAL A 35 1.52 -5.93 5.89
N ASN A 36 1.40 -7.24 6.13
CA ASN A 36 0.15 -7.99 5.96
C ASN A 36 -0.43 -7.91 4.53
N THR A 37 0.43 -8.01 3.52
CA THR A 37 0.11 -7.85 2.09
C THR A 37 -0.41 -9.12 1.40
N ASP A 38 -0.68 -10.19 2.15
CA ASP A 38 -1.04 -11.50 1.60
C ASP A 38 -2.47 -11.57 1.05
N ASN A 39 -3.32 -10.57 1.37
CA ASN A 39 -4.65 -10.45 0.78
C ASN A 39 -4.54 -10.31 -0.74
N ALA A 40 -5.29 -11.12 -1.50
CA ALA A 40 -5.25 -11.13 -2.96
C ALA A 40 -5.58 -9.78 -3.62
N SER A 41 -6.54 -9.02 -3.07
CA SER A 41 -6.86 -7.67 -3.55
C SER A 41 -5.72 -6.69 -3.28
N VAL A 42 -5.05 -6.81 -2.13
CA VAL A 42 -3.89 -5.98 -1.77
C VAL A 42 -2.72 -6.30 -2.69
N ALA A 43 -2.34 -7.58 -2.79
CA ALA A 43 -1.24 -8.04 -3.64
C ALA A 43 -1.44 -7.65 -5.11
N ALA A 44 -2.65 -7.86 -5.67
CA ALA A 44 -2.94 -7.50 -7.05
C ALA A 44 -2.85 -5.98 -7.28
N THR A 45 -3.29 -5.17 -6.32
CA THR A 45 -3.20 -3.70 -6.40
C THR A 45 -1.75 -3.22 -6.31
N LEU A 46 -0.97 -3.76 -5.39
CA LEU A 46 0.45 -3.42 -5.26
C LEU A 46 1.27 -3.84 -6.48
N ALA A 47 0.91 -4.93 -7.16
CA ALA A 47 1.60 -5.38 -8.37
C ALA A 47 1.41 -4.46 -9.59
N ILE A 48 0.37 -3.62 -9.59
CA ILE A 48 0.09 -2.67 -10.69
C ILE A 48 0.50 -1.24 -10.36
N LEU A 49 0.79 -0.92 -9.09
CA LEU A 49 1.37 0.34 -8.67
C LEU A 49 2.88 0.32 -8.99
N LYS A 50 3.36 1.34 -9.72
CA LYS A 50 4.75 1.46 -10.18
C LYS A 50 5.53 2.47 -9.36
#